data_AF-A0A536LG21-F1
#
_entry.id   AF-A0A536LG21-F1
#
_cell.length_a   1.000
_cell.length_b   1.000
_cell.length_c   1.000
_cell.angle_alpha   90.00
_cell.angle_beta   90.00
_cell.angle_gamma   90.00
#
_symmetry.space_group_name_H-M   'P 1'
#
loop_
_entity.id
_entity.type
_entity.pdbx_description
1 polymer ?
#
loop_
_entity_poly.entity_id
_entity_poly.type
_entity_poly.pdbx_seq_one_letter_code
_entity_poly.pdbx_strand_id
1 'polypeptide(L)'
;MSTQTRETSTKTMEERLGQVGRKIDQAKTRADSASQEAKARVGQRIDALRARKAQLQTRLREARAADELAWEAAYVELSLELDEADAEMAIIDAELEAEYAADQAAYAAAVQRNIDAWNAYMDALQARAGAAKEGVRNKFGEAVSSVQQKKAAAEQRLKELRQSSGEAWTTLRLGMNDAMGDLDRAGREAASKFN
;
A
#
# COMPACT_ATOMS: atom_id res chain seq x y z
N MET A 1 -2.13 21.48 -22.02
CA MET A 1 -1.43 21.94 -20.81
C MET A 1 -0.22 22.86 -21.12
N SER A 2 0.04 23.90 -20.31
CA SER A 2 1.21 24.78 -20.50
C SER A 2 2.55 24.11 -20.11
N THR A 3 3.68 24.56 -20.68
CA THR A 3 5.03 24.09 -20.32
C THR A 3 5.32 24.23 -18.82
N GLN A 4 4.89 25.34 -18.22
CA GLN A 4 5.06 25.61 -16.78
C GLN A 4 4.26 24.63 -15.91
N THR A 5 3.03 24.30 -16.33
CA THR A 5 2.21 23.27 -15.67
C THR A 5 2.88 21.91 -15.75
N ARG A 6 3.44 21.53 -16.91
CA ARG A 6 4.18 20.27 -17.08
C ARG A 6 5.35 20.14 -16.11
N GLU A 7 6.18 21.18 -16.05
CA GLU A 7 7.36 21.22 -15.19
C GLU A 7 6.99 21.10 -13.71
N THR A 8 5.90 21.77 -13.30
CA THR A 8 5.39 21.71 -11.93
C THR A 8 4.90 20.30 -11.58
N SER A 9 4.03 19.73 -12.41
CA SER A 9 3.51 18.37 -12.25
C SER A 9 4.62 17.31 -12.20
N THR A 10 5.64 17.50 -13.04
CA THR A 10 6.83 16.65 -13.09
C THR A 10 7.60 16.68 -11.79
N LYS A 11 7.89 17.88 -11.27
CA LYS A 11 8.63 18.06 -10.01
C LYS A 11 7.89 17.44 -8.84
N THR A 12 6.57 17.61 -8.76
CA THR A 12 5.74 16.97 -7.73
C THR A 12 5.88 15.45 -7.74
N MET A 13 5.86 14.81 -8.92
CA MET A 13 6.06 13.36 -9.02
C MET A 13 7.47 12.92 -8.60
N GLU A 14 8.50 13.67 -8.97
CA GLU A 14 9.88 13.38 -8.54
C GLU A 14 10.04 13.45 -7.03
N GLU A 15 9.46 14.47 -6.40
CA GLU A 15 9.50 14.65 -4.95
C GLU A 15 8.83 13.48 -4.23
N ARG A 16 7.64 13.08 -4.69
CA ARG A 16 6.90 11.90 -4.18
C ARG A 16 7.70 10.61 -4.37
N LEU A 17 8.23 10.34 -5.56
CA LEU A 17 9.08 9.16 -5.84
C LEU A 17 10.35 9.15 -4.96
N GLY A 18 10.92 10.32 -4.70
CA GLY A 18 12.02 10.50 -3.76
C GLY A 18 11.62 10.17 -2.32
N GLN A 19 10.45 10.62 -1.88
CA GLN A 19 9.90 10.31 -0.56
C GLN A 19 9.63 8.82 -0.38
N VAL A 20 8.96 8.18 -1.34
CA VAL A 20 8.76 6.71 -1.36
C VAL A 20 10.10 6.00 -1.25
N GLY A 21 11.12 6.44 -2.01
CA GLY A 21 12.47 5.90 -1.92
C GLY A 21 13.07 5.90 -0.52
N ARG A 22 13.01 7.05 0.16
CA ARG A 22 13.54 7.18 1.52
C ARG A 22 12.79 6.28 2.50
N LYS A 23 11.46 6.19 2.38
CA LYS A 23 10.64 5.29 3.22
C LYS A 23 10.97 3.82 2.98
N ILE A 24 11.15 3.41 1.73
CA ILE A 24 11.58 2.04 1.37
C ILE A 24 12.89 1.67 2.07
N ASP A 25 13.88 2.57 2.04
CA ASP A 25 15.19 2.29 2.65
C ASP A 25 15.11 2.25 4.19
N GLN A 26 14.32 3.13 4.79
CA GLN A 26 14.03 3.11 6.24
C GLN A 26 13.30 1.82 6.65
N ALA A 27 12.26 1.43 5.92
CA ALA A 27 11.51 0.21 6.16
C ALA A 27 12.37 -1.03 5.98
N LYS A 28 13.30 -1.04 5.01
CA LYS A 28 14.25 -2.16 4.83
C LYS A 28 15.15 -2.32 6.05
N THR A 29 15.68 -1.22 6.56
CA THR A 29 16.53 -1.22 7.77
C THR A 29 15.75 -1.73 8.99
N ARG A 30 14.50 -1.29 9.14
CA ARG A 30 13.59 -1.78 10.21
C ARG A 30 13.25 -3.25 10.03
N ALA A 31 12.95 -3.71 8.82
CA ALA A 31 12.66 -5.11 8.53
C ALA A 31 13.88 -6.01 8.76
N ASP A 32 15.10 -5.53 8.49
CA ASP A 32 16.33 -6.29 8.71
C ASP A 32 16.60 -6.60 10.19
N SER A 33 16.11 -5.74 11.09
CA SER A 33 16.19 -5.90 12.55
C SER A 33 14.95 -6.56 13.17
N ALA A 34 13.91 -6.84 12.38
CA ALA A 34 12.65 -7.41 12.85
C ALA A 34 12.74 -8.94 13.04
N SER A 35 11.67 -9.57 13.54
CA SER A 35 11.58 -11.04 13.53
C SER A 35 11.73 -11.61 12.11
N GLN A 36 12.20 -12.85 11.99
CA GLN A 36 12.36 -13.51 10.68
C GLN A 36 11.05 -13.57 9.89
N GLU A 37 9.93 -13.74 10.58
CA GLU A 37 8.60 -13.77 9.97
C GLU A 37 8.22 -12.40 9.40
N ALA A 38 8.35 -11.33 10.20
CA ALA A 38 8.08 -9.96 9.76
C ALA A 38 9.01 -9.57 8.60
N LYS A 39 10.30 -9.91 8.69
CA LYS A 39 11.30 -9.69 7.64
C LYS A 39 10.92 -10.37 6.34
N ALA A 40 10.51 -11.64 6.38
CA ALA A 40 10.10 -12.38 5.19
C ALA A 40 8.86 -11.77 4.53
N ARG A 41 7.85 -11.42 5.34
CA ARG A 41 6.58 -10.86 4.88
C ARG A 41 6.76 -9.47 4.23
N VAL A 42 7.47 -8.58 4.90
CA VAL A 42 7.67 -7.20 4.46
C VAL A 42 8.74 -7.10 3.37
N GLY A 43 9.79 -7.93 3.43
CA GLY A 43 10.93 -7.86 2.52
C GLY A 43 10.56 -8.00 1.04
N GLN A 44 9.69 -8.97 0.71
CA GLN A 44 9.23 -9.15 -0.68
C GLN A 44 8.49 -7.92 -1.20
N ARG A 45 7.68 -7.28 -0.35
CA ARG A 45 6.89 -6.09 -0.70
C ARG A 45 7.77 -4.86 -0.87
N ILE A 46 8.77 -4.69 0.00
CA ILE A 46 9.81 -3.64 -0.14
C ILE A 46 10.54 -3.75 -1.47
N ASP A 47 10.95 -4.97 -1.85
CA ASP A 47 11.68 -5.18 -3.10
C ASP A 47 10.77 -4.94 -4.33
N ALA A 48 9.50 -5.35 -4.26
CA ALA A 48 8.50 -5.04 -5.29
C ALA A 48 8.24 -3.53 -5.43
N LEU A 49 8.09 -2.81 -4.31
CA LEU A 49 7.95 -1.35 -4.29
C LEU A 49 9.17 -0.64 -4.88
N ARG A 50 10.38 -1.14 -4.57
CA ARG A 50 11.62 -0.59 -5.14
C ARG A 50 11.66 -0.76 -6.66
N ALA A 51 11.26 -1.93 -7.17
CA ALA A 51 11.15 -2.18 -8.60
C ALA A 51 10.10 -1.28 -9.26
N ARG A 52 8.91 -1.18 -8.66
CA ARG A 52 7.82 -0.32 -9.14
C ARG A 52 8.24 1.16 -9.18
N LYS A 53 8.87 1.67 -8.13
CA LYS A 53 9.41 3.03 -8.10
C LYS A 53 10.39 3.27 -9.25
N ALA A 54 11.32 2.34 -9.51
CA ALA A 54 12.30 2.47 -10.59
C ALA A 54 11.63 2.49 -11.99
N GLN A 55 10.57 1.69 -12.17
CA GLN A 55 9.75 1.71 -13.38
C GLN A 55 9.02 3.05 -13.54
N LEU A 56 8.37 3.55 -12.49
CA LEU A 56 7.71 4.86 -12.49
C LEU A 56 8.68 6.00 -12.82
N GLN A 57 9.88 5.97 -12.23
CA GLN A 57 10.93 6.95 -12.55
C GLN A 57 11.39 6.89 -14.01
N THR A 58 11.39 5.71 -14.62
CA THR A 58 11.76 5.54 -16.04
C THR A 58 10.66 6.05 -16.94
N ARG A 59 9.42 5.61 -16.72
CA ARG A 59 8.25 6.07 -17.47
C ARG A 59 8.01 7.58 -17.34
N LEU A 60 8.26 8.17 -16.17
CA LEU A 60 8.20 9.62 -15.99
C LEU A 60 9.25 10.34 -16.86
N ARG A 61 10.47 9.80 -16.99
CA ARG A 61 11.50 10.37 -17.86
C ARG A 61 11.12 10.26 -19.34
N GLU A 62 10.59 9.13 -19.77
CA GLU A 62 10.11 8.92 -21.14
C GLU A 62 8.93 9.85 -21.45
N ALA A 63 7.95 9.94 -20.54
CA ALA A 63 6.79 10.79 -20.69
C ALA A 63 7.19 12.27 -20.87
N ARG A 64 8.28 12.76 -20.25
CA ARG A 64 8.78 14.15 -20.46
C ARG A 64 9.23 14.45 -21.88
N ALA A 65 9.69 13.45 -22.62
CA ALA A 65 10.11 13.60 -24.00
C ALA A 65 8.94 13.48 -24.99
N ALA A 66 7.78 13.02 -24.51
CA ALA A 66 6.60 12.81 -25.35
C ALA A 66 5.90 14.13 -25.69
N ASP A 67 5.06 14.07 -26.73
CA ASP A 67 4.12 15.14 -27.06
C ASP A 67 3.09 15.38 -25.93
N GLU A 68 2.32 16.45 -26.06
CA GLU A 68 1.38 16.90 -25.04
C GLU A 68 0.29 15.88 -24.73
N LEU A 69 -0.28 15.23 -25.75
CA LEU A 69 -1.34 14.25 -25.59
C LEU A 69 -0.82 12.99 -24.89
N ALA A 70 0.34 12.49 -25.34
CA ALA A 70 1.00 11.34 -24.73
C ALA A 70 1.44 11.63 -23.29
N TRP A 71 1.89 12.86 -22.99
CA TRP A 71 2.18 13.27 -21.62
C TRP A 71 0.94 13.25 -20.73
N GLU A 72 -0.17 13.85 -21.16
CA GLU A 72 -1.38 13.94 -20.33
C GLU A 72 -1.92 12.54 -20.00
N ALA A 73 -1.92 11.62 -20.97
CA ALA A 73 -2.29 10.22 -20.75
C ALA A 73 -1.32 9.52 -19.78
N ALA A 74 -0.01 9.65 -19.99
CA ALA A 74 1.00 9.03 -19.13
C ALA A 74 0.96 9.59 -17.70
N TYR A 75 0.71 10.90 -17.54
CA TYR A 75 0.67 11.55 -16.23
C TYR A 75 -0.47 10.99 -15.36
N VAL A 76 -1.66 10.78 -15.92
CA VAL A 76 -2.78 10.19 -15.19
C VAL A 76 -2.40 8.79 -14.68
N GLU A 77 -1.85 7.95 -15.55
CA GLU A 77 -1.46 6.59 -15.20
C GLU A 77 -0.34 6.56 -14.14
N LEU A 78 0.69 7.39 -14.32
CA LEU A 78 1.79 7.54 -13.38
C LEU A 78 1.31 8.03 -12.01
N SER A 79 0.34 8.93 -11.97
CA SER A 79 -0.22 9.45 -10.72
C SER A 79 -0.95 8.35 -9.95
N LEU A 80 -1.81 7.59 -10.62
CA LEU A 80 -2.57 6.49 -10.03
C LEU A 80 -1.62 5.41 -9.47
N GLU A 81 -0.60 5.05 -10.22
CA GLU A 81 0.36 4.06 -9.76
C GLU A 81 1.25 4.55 -8.61
N LEU A 82 1.50 5.85 -8.53
CA LEU A 82 2.24 6.46 -7.42
C LEU A 82 1.38 6.54 -6.16
N ASP A 83 0.07 6.81 -6.29
CA ASP A 83 -0.88 6.75 -5.18
C ASP A 83 -0.94 5.33 -4.58
N GLU A 84 -0.96 4.30 -5.42
CA GLU A 84 -0.87 2.90 -4.96
C GLU A 84 0.46 2.60 -4.26
N ALA A 85 1.59 3.10 -4.78
CA ALA A 85 2.90 2.88 -4.16
C ALA A 85 3.01 3.58 -2.79
N ASP A 86 2.44 4.79 -2.64
CA ASP A 86 2.37 5.51 -1.38
C ASP A 86 1.51 4.75 -0.36
N ALA A 87 0.36 4.21 -0.77
CA ALA A 87 -0.52 3.45 0.10
C ALA A 87 0.10 2.10 0.53
N GLU A 88 0.73 1.37 -0.39
CA GLU A 88 1.47 0.14 -0.08
C GLU A 88 2.62 0.40 0.91
N MET A 89 3.34 1.52 0.75
CA MET A 89 4.36 1.95 1.69
C MET A 89 3.78 2.24 3.08
N ALA A 90 2.60 2.88 3.15
CA ALA A 90 1.92 3.13 4.43
C ALA A 90 1.48 1.83 5.13
N ILE A 91 1.07 0.81 4.37
CA ILE A 91 0.78 -0.53 4.92
C ILE A 91 2.05 -1.13 5.54
N ILE A 92 3.16 -1.13 4.81
CA ILE A 92 4.45 -1.65 5.29
C ILE A 92 4.92 -0.92 6.56
N ASP A 93 4.83 0.41 6.57
CA ASP A 93 5.21 1.22 7.72
C ASP A 93 4.39 0.84 8.95
N ALA A 94 3.06 0.68 8.80
CA ALA A 94 2.15 0.30 9.87
C ALA A 94 2.37 -1.15 10.36
N GLU A 95 2.70 -2.09 9.47
CA GLU A 95 3.08 -3.45 9.84
C GLU A 95 4.33 -3.47 10.71
N LEU A 96 5.36 -2.74 10.30
CA LEU A 96 6.59 -2.63 11.07
C LEU A 96 6.34 -1.89 12.39
N GLU A 97 5.45 -0.90 12.44
CA GLU A 97 5.04 -0.27 13.71
C GLU A 97 4.38 -1.27 14.67
N ALA A 98 3.51 -2.16 14.16
CA ALA A 98 2.87 -3.18 14.97
C ALA A 98 3.86 -4.23 15.50
N GLU A 99 4.88 -4.58 14.70
CA GLU A 99 5.97 -5.46 15.12
C GLU A 99 6.77 -4.87 16.29
N TYR A 100 7.10 -3.57 16.20
CA TYR A 100 7.89 -2.86 17.20
C TYR A 100 7.07 -2.22 18.33
N ALA A 101 5.77 -2.52 18.41
CA ALA A 101 4.90 -1.91 19.41
C ALA A 101 5.33 -2.29 20.85
N ALA A 102 5.59 -1.28 21.67
CA ALA A 102 6.05 -1.47 23.06
C ALA A 102 4.94 -1.94 24.01
N ASP A 103 3.68 -1.67 23.68
CA ASP A 103 2.53 -1.99 24.51
C ASP A 103 1.27 -2.26 23.69
N GLN A 104 0.18 -2.62 24.38
CA GLN A 104 -1.10 -2.98 23.77
C GLN A 104 -1.75 -1.82 23.00
N ALA A 105 -1.58 -0.59 23.48
CA ALA A 105 -2.16 0.60 22.85
C ALA A 105 -1.40 0.97 21.58
N ALA A 106 -0.07 0.92 21.63
CA ALA A 106 0.80 1.11 20.47
C ALA A 106 0.50 0.08 19.37
N TYR A 107 0.34 -1.20 19.74
CA TYR A 107 -0.02 -2.25 18.80
C TYR A 107 -1.40 -1.99 18.17
N ALA A 108 -2.42 -1.70 18.98
CA ALA A 108 -3.77 -1.42 18.47
C ALA A 108 -3.83 -0.16 17.60
N ALA A 109 -3.00 0.84 17.86
CA ALA A 109 -2.87 2.03 17.02
C ALA A 109 -2.21 1.72 15.68
N ALA A 110 -1.12 0.94 15.69
CA ALA A 110 -0.44 0.51 14.46
C ALA A 110 -1.34 -0.35 13.58
N VAL A 111 -2.10 -1.29 14.17
CA VAL A 111 -3.10 -2.09 13.44
C VAL A 111 -4.20 -1.23 12.85
N GLN A 112 -4.70 -0.21 13.57
CA GLN A 112 -5.67 0.73 13.00
C GLN A 112 -5.10 1.46 11.78
N ARG A 113 -3.88 1.99 11.89
CA ARG A 113 -3.20 2.65 10.77
C ARG A 113 -3.04 1.71 9.58
N ASN A 114 -2.78 0.42 9.85
CA ASN A 114 -2.66 -0.59 8.80
C ASN A 114 -4.01 -0.78 8.09
N ILE A 115 -5.12 -0.94 8.83
CA ILE A 115 -6.47 -1.01 8.26
C ILE A 115 -6.81 0.25 7.44
N ASP A 116 -6.46 1.43 7.96
CA ASP A 116 -6.68 2.70 7.27
C ASP A 116 -5.83 2.80 5.98
N ALA A 117 -4.59 2.30 6.02
CA ALA A 117 -3.73 2.23 4.84
C ALA A 117 -4.25 1.25 3.78
N TRP A 118 -4.86 0.13 4.19
CA TRP A 118 -5.57 -0.76 3.28
C TRP A 118 -6.78 -0.08 2.62
N ASN A 119 -7.49 0.81 3.32
CA ASN A 119 -8.55 1.62 2.69
C ASN A 119 -7.98 2.51 1.59
N ALA A 120 -6.92 3.26 1.91
CA ALA A 120 -6.27 4.12 0.92
C ALA A 120 -5.74 3.33 -0.28
N TYR A 121 -5.22 2.12 -0.06
CA TYR A 121 -4.76 1.24 -1.13
C TYR A 121 -5.93 0.76 -2.01
N MET A 122 -7.07 0.41 -1.41
CA MET A 122 -8.27 0.03 -2.16
C MET A 122 -8.86 1.19 -2.95
N ASP A 123 -8.87 2.40 -2.39
CA ASP A 123 -9.29 3.61 -3.10
C ASP A 123 -8.39 3.87 -4.32
N ALA A 124 -7.07 3.70 -4.16
CA ALA A 124 -6.10 3.84 -5.25
C ALA A 124 -6.32 2.78 -6.36
N LEU A 125 -6.52 1.51 -5.99
CA LEU A 125 -6.81 0.44 -6.95
C LEU A 125 -8.16 0.68 -7.66
N GLN A 126 -9.16 1.20 -6.97
CA GLN A 126 -10.45 1.54 -7.57
C GLN A 126 -10.34 2.71 -8.54
N ALA A 127 -9.52 3.72 -8.23
CA ALA A 127 -9.21 4.80 -9.16
C ALA A 127 -8.50 4.27 -10.42
N ARG A 128 -7.55 3.34 -10.28
CA ARG A 128 -6.91 2.65 -11.41
C ARG A 128 -7.89 1.81 -12.24
N ALA A 129 -8.81 1.09 -11.60
CA ALA A 129 -9.88 0.37 -12.30
C ALA A 129 -10.81 1.31 -13.09
N GLY A 130 -11.02 2.54 -12.58
CA GLY A 130 -11.75 3.60 -13.29
C GLY A 130 -11.07 3.98 -14.60
N ALA A 131 -9.75 4.07 -14.62
CA ALA A 131 -8.95 4.35 -15.81
C ALA A 131 -8.67 3.13 -16.71
N ALA A 132 -8.93 1.91 -16.22
CA ALA A 132 -8.64 0.66 -16.94
C ALA A 132 -9.72 0.27 -17.97
N LYS A 133 -9.35 -0.66 -18.86
CA LYS A 133 -10.28 -1.30 -19.82
C LYS A 133 -11.36 -2.10 -19.08
N GLU A 134 -12.54 -2.22 -19.67
CA GLU A 134 -13.72 -2.88 -19.08
C GLU A 134 -13.44 -4.30 -18.55
N GLY A 135 -12.68 -5.11 -19.30
CA GLY A 135 -12.35 -6.48 -18.87
C GLY A 135 -11.51 -6.54 -17.57
N VAL A 136 -10.67 -5.54 -17.31
CA VAL A 136 -9.90 -5.43 -16.06
C VAL A 136 -10.81 -4.95 -14.92
N ARG A 137 -11.68 -3.98 -15.21
CA ARG A 137 -12.64 -3.44 -14.24
C ARG A 137 -13.57 -4.52 -13.67
N ASN A 138 -14.08 -5.43 -14.52
CA ASN A 138 -14.97 -6.50 -14.09
C ASN A 138 -14.26 -7.50 -13.15
N LYS A 139 -13.05 -7.95 -13.52
CA LYS A 139 -12.23 -8.84 -12.67
C LYS A 139 -11.83 -8.20 -11.34
N PHE A 140 -11.61 -6.90 -11.33
CA PHE A 140 -11.32 -6.15 -10.12
C PHE A 140 -12.54 -6.07 -9.18
N GLY A 141 -13.74 -5.85 -9.72
CA GLY A 141 -14.97 -5.76 -8.93
C GLY A 141 -15.24 -6.98 -8.04
N GLU A 142 -14.98 -8.19 -8.53
CA GLU A 142 -15.10 -9.43 -7.75
C GLU A 142 -14.07 -9.50 -6.61
N ALA A 143 -12.83 -9.09 -6.87
CA ALA A 143 -11.75 -9.12 -5.89
C ALA A 143 -11.94 -8.09 -4.76
N VAL A 144 -12.52 -6.92 -5.05
CA VAL A 144 -12.80 -5.87 -4.06
C VAL A 144 -13.69 -6.36 -2.94
N SER A 145 -14.70 -7.19 -3.24
CA SER A 145 -15.62 -7.69 -2.22
C SER A 145 -14.90 -8.54 -1.17
N SER A 146 -13.93 -9.37 -1.60
CA SER A 146 -13.11 -10.16 -0.69
C SER A 146 -12.30 -9.27 0.26
N VAL A 147 -11.66 -8.21 -0.26
CA VAL A 147 -10.89 -7.26 0.56
C VAL A 147 -11.77 -6.56 1.59
N GLN A 148 -12.95 -6.09 1.18
CA GLN A 148 -13.91 -5.43 2.07
C GLN A 148 -14.35 -6.33 3.22
N GLN A 149 -14.61 -7.62 2.93
CA GLN A 149 -14.98 -8.60 3.96
C GLN A 149 -13.83 -8.84 4.95
N LYS A 150 -12.60 -9.03 4.46
CA LYS A 150 -11.42 -9.24 5.32
C LYS A 150 -11.11 -8.01 6.16
N LYS A 151 -11.28 -6.82 5.60
CA LYS A 151 -11.14 -5.55 6.32
C LYS A 151 -12.16 -5.44 7.46
N ALA A 152 -13.44 -5.68 7.18
CA ALA A 152 -14.48 -5.64 8.21
C ALA A 152 -14.22 -6.65 9.34
N ALA A 153 -13.73 -7.84 8.99
CA ALA A 153 -13.31 -8.84 9.98
C ALA A 153 -12.13 -8.33 10.85
N ALA A 154 -11.13 -7.70 10.25
CA ALA A 154 -10.00 -7.10 10.96
C ALA A 154 -10.44 -5.96 11.89
N GLU A 155 -11.35 -5.08 11.46
CA GLU A 155 -11.92 -4.00 12.28
C GLU A 155 -12.65 -4.55 13.51
N GLN A 156 -13.46 -5.60 13.32
CA GLN A 156 -14.16 -6.25 14.42
C GLN A 156 -13.19 -6.91 15.42
N ARG A 157 -12.15 -7.58 14.93
CA ARG A 157 -11.12 -8.18 15.78
C ARG A 157 -10.32 -7.13 16.54
N LEU A 158 -10.02 -5.99 15.92
CA LEU A 158 -9.34 -4.89 16.60
C LEU A 158 -10.20 -4.31 17.74
N LYS A 159 -11.52 -4.25 17.57
CA LYS A 159 -12.46 -3.82 18.62
C LYS A 159 -12.43 -4.77 19.82
N GLU A 160 -12.46 -6.08 19.58
CA GLU A 160 -12.34 -7.11 20.63
C GLU A 160 -10.99 -7.03 21.34
N LEU A 161 -9.91 -6.89 20.57
CA LEU A 161 -8.56 -6.78 21.10
C LEU A 161 -8.41 -5.57 22.05
N ARG A 162 -8.95 -4.40 21.67
CA ARG A 162 -8.93 -3.18 22.49
C ARG A 162 -9.66 -3.31 23.84
N GLN A 163 -10.60 -4.24 23.94
CA GLN A 163 -11.38 -4.50 25.15
C GLN A 163 -10.76 -5.59 26.04
N SER A 164 -9.71 -6.26 25.54
CA SER A 164 -9.05 -7.36 26.24
C SER A 164 -7.80 -6.90 26.97
N SER A 165 -7.35 -7.72 27.92
CA SER A 165 -6.10 -7.52 28.66
C SER A 165 -5.51 -8.88 29.06
N GLY A 166 -4.28 -8.87 29.58
CA GLY A 166 -3.61 -10.08 30.07
C GLY A 166 -3.53 -11.20 29.01
N GLU A 167 -3.81 -12.44 29.42
CA GLU A 167 -3.72 -13.63 28.57
C GLU A 167 -4.72 -13.62 27.39
N ALA A 168 -5.92 -13.08 27.61
CA ALA A 168 -6.92 -12.93 26.55
C ALA A 168 -6.39 -12.03 25.42
N TRP A 169 -5.65 -10.97 25.77
CA TRP A 169 -5.05 -10.08 24.79
C TRP A 169 -4.01 -10.79 23.93
N THR A 170 -3.15 -11.62 24.51
CA THR A 170 -2.15 -12.40 23.76
C THR A 170 -2.81 -13.32 22.74
N THR A 171 -3.88 -14.00 23.13
CA THR A 171 -4.64 -14.88 22.22
C THR A 171 -5.32 -14.09 21.10
N LEU A 172 -5.97 -12.97 21.45
CA LEU A 172 -6.64 -12.12 20.46
C LEU A 172 -5.65 -11.44 19.50
N ARG A 173 -4.44 -11.12 19.96
CA ARG A 173 -3.36 -10.57 19.11
C ARG A 173 -2.97 -11.55 18.01
N LEU A 174 -2.86 -12.84 18.32
CA LEU A 174 -2.58 -13.85 17.29
C LEU A 174 -3.70 -13.89 16.24
N GLY A 175 -4.96 -13.92 16.68
CA GLY A 175 -6.10 -13.84 15.76
C GLY A 175 -6.16 -12.54 14.95
N MET A 176 -5.69 -11.41 15.52
CA MET A 176 -5.55 -10.14 14.81
C MET A 176 -4.46 -10.22 13.74
N ASN A 177 -3.29 -10.81 14.05
CA ASN A 177 -2.22 -11.02 13.09
C ASN A 177 -2.68 -11.89 11.91
N ASP A 178 -3.47 -12.93 12.18
CA ASP A 178 -4.05 -13.80 11.14
C ASP A 178 -5.05 -13.01 10.26
N ALA A 179 -5.94 -12.23 10.87
CA ALA A 179 -6.89 -11.39 10.15
C ALA A 179 -6.19 -10.37 9.23
N MET A 180 -5.10 -9.76 9.70
CA MET A 180 -4.28 -8.86 8.87
C MET A 180 -3.56 -9.60 7.74
N GLY A 181 -3.06 -10.82 7.98
CA GLY A 181 -2.46 -11.65 6.94
C GLY A 181 -3.46 -12.07 5.85
N ASP A 182 -4.71 -12.33 6.23
CA ASP A 182 -5.80 -12.61 5.30
C ASP A 182 -6.19 -11.38 4.48
N LEU A 183 -6.27 -10.20 5.11
CA LEU A 183 -6.50 -8.93 4.41
C LEU A 183 -5.39 -8.65 3.39
N ASP A 184 -4.13 -8.83 3.79
CA ASP A 184 -2.97 -8.68 2.92
C ASP A 184 -3.00 -9.63 1.72
N ARG A 185 -3.37 -10.89 1.92
CA ARG A 185 -3.54 -11.85 0.82
C ARG A 185 -4.65 -11.42 -0.15
N ALA A 186 -5.81 -11.01 0.37
CA ALA A 186 -6.93 -10.55 -0.46
C ALA A 186 -6.57 -9.28 -1.25
N GLY A 187 -5.89 -8.33 -0.62
CA GLY A 187 -5.43 -7.09 -1.25
C GLY A 187 -4.45 -7.35 -2.39
N ARG A 188 -3.47 -8.24 -2.19
CA ARG A 188 -2.55 -8.66 -3.27
C ARG A 188 -3.28 -9.36 -4.42
N GLU A 189 -4.28 -10.17 -4.12
CA GLU A 189 -5.09 -10.81 -5.15
C GLU A 189 -5.86 -9.77 -5.98
N ALA A 190 -6.43 -8.74 -5.35
CA ALA A 190 -7.07 -7.64 -6.05
C ALA A 190 -6.09 -6.85 -6.91
N ALA A 191 -4.90 -6.53 -6.40
CA ALA A 191 -3.85 -5.85 -7.16
C ALA A 191 -3.35 -6.67 -8.37
N SER A 192 -3.33 -8.01 -8.26
CA SER A 192 -2.90 -8.88 -9.35
C SER A 192 -3.76 -8.79 -10.61
N LYS A 193 -4.98 -8.24 -10.54
CA LYS A 193 -5.87 -8.10 -11.71
C LYS A 193 -5.39 -7.05 -12.71
N PHE A 194 -4.43 -6.21 -12.32
CA PHE A 194 -3.82 -5.18 -13.15
C PHE A 194 -2.48 -5.58 -13.76
N ASN A 195 -2.00 -6.80 -13.46
CA ASN A 195 -0.74 -7.34 -13.96
C ASN A 195 -0.97 -8.30 -15.14
#